data_AF-A0A7C7DF96-F1
#
_entry.id   AF-A0A7C7DF96-F1
#
_cell.length_a   1.000
_cell.length_b   1.000
_cell.length_c   1.000
_cell.angle_alpha   90.00
_cell.angle_beta   90.00
_cell.angle_gamma   90.00
#
_symmetry.space_group_name_H-M   'P 1'
#
loop_
_entity.id
_entity.type
_entity.pdbx_description
1 polymer ?
#
loop_
_entity_poly.entity_id
_entity_poly.type
_entity_poly.pdbx_seq_one_letter_code
_entity_poly.pdbx_strand_id
1 'polypeptide(L)'
;MGIPRALLFYHYYPLWRDFLAGLGCQVVESGPTTRRILQQGLAAAVDETCLPVKAFYGHVQALKDRVDYLFLPRLVSVQRRAYICPKLLGLPDMVRHSLTNLPPLLSPTIDVNRRGRGVWAAVAETAALLQASSCRAWSAFLRAWRRWRRWQELQRQGFFPLEAQELLEGKAGEEKRRAERRLRVGVLGHPYNIYDGYVNMGLLQRLEEMGVEVQTPEMLPPKTIACYARRLPKELFWTLGRSVLGAASHFFTDPGIDGIIHLISFGCGPDSLVGELVERRARRGQGFPFLLLTLDEHSGEAGLITRLEAFVDTLEWRRGR
;
A
#
# COMPACT_ATOMS: atom_id res chain seq x y z
N MET A 1 19.49 3.88 9.80
CA MET A 1 18.22 4.54 9.41
C MET A 1 17.12 3.52 9.30
N GLY A 2 16.15 3.54 10.21
CA GLY A 2 15.03 2.59 10.21
C GLY A 2 13.87 3.05 9.34
N ILE A 3 13.33 2.16 8.51
CA ILE A 3 12.09 2.35 7.77
C ILE A 3 11.11 1.22 8.14
N PRO A 4 9.98 1.52 8.79
CA PRO A 4 8.95 0.52 9.07
C PRO A 4 8.33 -0.03 7.77
N ARG A 5 8.28 -1.35 7.64
CA ARG A 5 7.61 -2.09 6.56
C ARG A 5 6.09 -2.12 6.75
N ALA A 6 5.46 -0.95 6.80
CA ALA A 6 4.01 -0.83 6.92
C ALA A 6 3.46 0.42 6.22
N LEU A 7 2.14 0.45 6.03
CA LEU A 7 1.41 1.56 5.42
C LEU A 7 1.97 1.95 4.04
N LEU A 8 2.47 3.18 3.89
CA LEU A 8 2.94 3.73 2.62
C LEU A 8 4.33 3.20 2.20
N PHE A 9 4.93 2.31 2.99
CA PHE A 9 6.09 1.51 2.60
C PHE A 9 5.86 0.85 1.24
N TYR A 10 4.73 0.16 1.08
CA TYR A 10 4.37 -0.58 -0.15
C TYR A 10 4.15 0.32 -1.37
N HIS A 11 4.32 1.64 -1.25
CA HIS A 11 4.21 2.60 -2.35
C HIS A 11 5.48 3.43 -2.58
N TYR A 12 6.22 3.78 -1.52
CA TYR A 12 7.36 4.70 -1.61
C TYR A 12 8.70 4.11 -1.15
N TYR A 13 8.74 2.84 -0.72
CA TYR A 13 9.95 2.25 -0.15
C TYR A 13 11.19 2.38 -1.05
N PRO A 14 11.16 2.02 -2.35
CA PRO A 14 12.36 2.07 -3.19
C PRO A 14 12.91 3.49 -3.35
N LEU A 15 12.03 4.49 -3.37
CA LEU A 15 12.43 5.91 -3.44
C LEU A 15 13.19 6.32 -2.19
N TRP A 16 12.62 6.08 -1.01
CA TRP A 16 13.22 6.53 0.24
C TRP A 16 14.47 5.73 0.60
N ARG A 17 14.46 4.42 0.39
CA ARG A 17 15.62 3.56 0.61
C ARG A 17 16.82 4.04 -0.21
N ASP A 18 16.68 4.18 -1.52
CA ASP A 18 17.79 4.56 -2.40
C ASP A 18 18.26 5.98 -2.16
N PHE A 19 17.34 6.88 -1.81
CA PHE A 19 17.69 8.25 -1.45
C PHE A 19 18.56 8.27 -0.18
N LEU A 20 18.11 7.62 0.90
CA LEU A 20 18.81 7.57 2.17
C LEU A 20 20.16 6.83 2.05
N ALA A 21 20.19 5.72 1.30
CA ALA A 21 21.43 5.02 0.98
C ALA A 21 22.40 5.91 0.18
N GLY A 22 21.89 6.69 -0.79
CA GLY A 22 22.69 7.66 -1.54
C GLY A 22 23.25 8.81 -0.68
N LEU A 23 22.60 9.13 0.44
CA LEU A 23 23.12 10.05 1.45
C LEU A 23 24.16 9.40 2.38
N GLY A 24 24.37 8.09 2.27
CA GLY A 24 25.36 7.34 3.06
C GLY A 24 24.76 6.63 4.28
N CYS A 25 23.43 6.60 4.42
CA CYS A 25 22.80 5.88 5.52
C CYS A 25 22.68 4.38 5.23
N GLN A 26 22.99 3.54 6.21
CA GLN A 26 22.54 2.15 6.20
C GLN A 26 21.03 2.11 6.50
N VAL A 27 20.24 1.58 5.56
CA VAL A 27 18.79 1.45 5.70
C VAL A 27 18.47 0.09 6.29
N VAL A 28 17.66 0.07 7.36
CA VAL A 28 17.23 -1.14 8.07
C VAL A 28 15.70 -1.18 8.07
N GLU A 29 15.13 -2.31 7.69
CA GLU A 29 13.68 -2.55 7.69
C GLU A 29 13.24 -3.39 8.89
N SER A 30 11.99 -3.23 9.32
CA SER A 30 11.37 -4.02 10.40
C SER A 30 11.11 -5.49 10.02
N GLY A 31 11.20 -5.84 8.72
CA GLY A 31 10.84 -7.17 8.21
C GLY A 31 9.33 -7.34 7.98
N PRO A 32 8.88 -8.51 7.48
CA PRO A 32 7.47 -8.79 7.28
C PRO A 32 6.72 -8.79 8.63
N THR A 33 5.43 -8.45 8.58
CA THR A 33 4.56 -8.50 9.74
C THR A 33 4.50 -9.93 10.28
N THR A 34 4.56 -10.06 11.60
CA THR A 34 4.44 -11.32 12.32
C THR A 34 3.43 -11.14 13.44
N ARG A 35 2.94 -12.26 13.99
CA ARG A 35 2.08 -12.23 15.18
C ARG A 35 2.68 -11.39 16.31
N ARG A 36 3.99 -11.53 16.54
CA ARG A 36 4.71 -10.76 17.56
C ARG A 36 4.69 -9.26 17.27
N ILE A 37 4.98 -8.86 16.03
CA ILE A 37 4.94 -7.46 15.61
C ILE A 37 3.53 -6.90 15.79
N LEU A 38 2.51 -7.62 15.33
CA LEU A 38 1.12 -7.16 15.47
C LEU A 38 0.74 -7.02 16.95
N GLN A 39 1.03 -8.01 17.79
CA GLN A 39 0.73 -7.96 19.24
C GLN A 39 1.40 -6.78 19.94
N GLN A 40 2.68 -6.50 19.62
CA GLN A 40 3.37 -5.32 20.14
C GLN A 40 2.68 -4.03 19.69
N GLY A 41 2.23 -3.99 18.43
CA GLY A 41 1.46 -2.89 17.88
C GLY A 41 0.12 -2.67 18.57
N LEU A 42 -0.65 -3.74 18.80
CA LEU A 42 -1.93 -3.71 19.51
C LEU A 42 -1.77 -3.16 20.93
N ALA A 43 -0.74 -3.61 21.64
CA ALA A 43 -0.48 -3.18 23.02
C ALA A 43 -0.08 -1.69 23.16
N ALA A 44 0.42 -1.08 22.08
CA ALA A 44 0.91 0.30 22.12
C ALA A 44 0.04 1.31 21.37
N ALA A 45 -0.87 0.83 20.53
CA ALA A 45 -1.74 1.70 19.76
C ALA A 45 -2.95 2.13 20.59
N VAL A 46 -3.50 3.30 20.25
CA VAL A 46 -4.80 3.74 20.81
C VAL A 46 -5.91 2.87 20.21
N ASP A 47 -6.89 2.49 21.03
CA ASP A 47 -7.94 1.51 20.68
C ASP A 47 -8.68 1.86 19.38
N GLU A 48 -8.99 3.14 19.15
CA GLU A 48 -9.73 3.63 17.97
C GLU A 48 -8.91 3.64 16.66
N THR A 49 -7.64 3.22 16.67
CA THR A 49 -6.82 3.15 15.46
C THR A 49 -7.21 1.95 14.58
N CYS A 50 -7.00 2.07 13.26
CA CYS A 50 -7.28 0.95 12.36
C CYS A 50 -6.16 -0.09 12.41
N LEU A 51 -6.47 -1.33 12.07
CA LEU A 51 -5.53 -2.46 12.07
C LEU A 51 -4.15 -2.13 11.40
N PRO A 52 -4.09 -1.46 10.23
CA PRO A 52 -2.80 -1.12 9.60
C PRO A 52 -1.95 -0.13 10.41
N VAL A 53 -2.59 0.77 11.15
CA VAL A 53 -1.90 1.69 12.05
C VAL A 53 -1.38 0.93 13.26
N LYS A 54 -2.15 -0.02 13.81
CA LYS A 54 -1.67 -0.87 14.90
C LYS A 54 -0.47 -1.73 14.47
N ALA A 55 -0.53 -2.35 13.29
CA ALA A 55 0.62 -3.06 12.72
C ALA A 55 1.85 -2.14 12.58
N PHE A 56 1.66 -0.89 12.15
CA PHE A 56 2.72 0.10 12.04
C PHE A 56 3.41 0.38 13.39
N TYR A 57 2.66 0.53 14.49
CA TYR A 57 3.24 0.67 15.83
C TYR A 57 4.16 -0.51 16.19
N GLY A 58 3.75 -1.72 15.84
CA GLY A 58 4.55 -2.93 16.01
C GLY A 58 5.88 -2.87 15.26
N HIS A 59 5.85 -2.41 14.01
CA HIS A 59 7.08 -2.27 13.22
C HIS A 59 8.01 -1.20 13.74
N VAL A 60 7.49 -0.10 14.29
CA VAL A 60 8.31 0.91 14.97
C VAL A 60 8.98 0.30 16.19
N GLN A 61 8.25 -0.46 17.02
CA GLN A 61 8.84 -1.16 18.16
C GLN A 61 9.89 -2.20 17.74
N ALA A 62 9.68 -2.91 16.64
CA ALA A 62 10.65 -3.86 16.11
C ALA A 62 11.96 -3.20 15.60
N LEU A 63 11.95 -1.89 15.37
CA LEU A 63 13.08 -1.12 14.87
C LEU A 63 13.77 -0.24 15.90
N LYS A 64 13.04 0.26 16.91
CA LYS A 64 13.50 1.35 17.79
C LYS A 64 14.87 1.09 18.43
N ASP A 65 15.17 -0.17 18.79
CA ASP A 65 16.41 -0.56 19.48
C ASP A 65 17.53 -1.00 18.50
N ARG A 66 17.29 -0.91 17.19
CA ARG A 66 18.20 -1.39 16.13
C ARG A 66 18.72 -0.28 15.22
N VAL A 67 18.30 0.97 15.43
CA VAL A 67 18.55 2.08 14.52
C VAL A 67 18.81 3.38 15.26
N ASP A 68 19.70 4.22 14.71
CA ASP A 68 20.03 5.53 15.29
C ASP A 68 18.97 6.60 15.00
N TYR A 69 18.22 6.41 13.90
CA TYR A 69 17.18 7.33 13.43
C TYR A 69 16.03 6.52 12.84
N LEU A 70 14.80 6.96 13.06
CA LEU A 70 13.61 6.44 12.39
C LEU A 70 13.13 7.42 11.33
N PHE A 71 12.98 6.95 10.10
CA PHE A 71 12.49 7.76 8.99
C PHE A 71 10.97 7.60 8.83
N LEU A 72 10.23 8.63 9.25
CA LEU A 72 8.76 8.65 9.25
C LEU A 72 8.25 9.93 8.55
N PRO A 73 8.26 9.99 7.22
CA PRO A 73 7.86 11.19 6.49
C PRO A 73 6.37 11.49 6.70
N ARG A 74 6.04 12.76 6.93
CA ARG A 74 4.66 13.21 7.03
C ARG A 74 4.08 13.46 5.64
N LEU A 75 3.23 12.54 5.19
CA LEU A 75 2.56 12.65 3.90
C LEU A 75 1.18 13.27 4.10
N VAL A 76 1.05 14.58 3.87
CA VAL A 76 -0.22 15.32 3.96
C VAL A 76 -0.96 15.24 2.63
N SER A 77 -0.25 15.56 1.54
CA SER A 77 -0.79 15.54 0.18
C SER A 77 0.31 15.19 -0.81
N VAL A 78 0.04 14.19 -1.64
CA VAL A 78 0.93 13.72 -2.73
C VAL A 78 0.34 13.97 -4.11
N GLN A 79 -0.91 14.44 -4.18
CA GLN A 79 -1.62 14.80 -5.40
C GLN A 79 -2.43 16.07 -5.17
N ARG A 80 -2.51 16.95 -6.18
CA ARG A 80 -3.25 18.21 -6.07
C ARG A 80 -4.71 17.97 -5.74
N ARG A 81 -5.25 18.74 -4.80
CA ARG A 81 -6.64 18.68 -4.28
C ARG A 81 -7.00 17.33 -3.64
N ALA A 82 -6.01 16.53 -3.29
CA ALA A 82 -6.19 15.30 -2.52
C ALA A 82 -5.29 15.32 -1.28
N TYR A 83 -5.66 14.51 -0.29
CA TYR A 83 -5.01 14.35 0.98
C TYR A 83 -4.83 12.86 1.29
N ILE A 84 -3.90 12.57 2.18
CA ILE A 84 -3.80 11.25 2.83
C ILE A 84 -4.79 11.21 4.00
N CYS A 85 -5.16 10.02 4.47
CA CYS A 85 -6.11 9.91 5.57
C CYS A 85 -5.58 10.56 6.87
N PRO A 86 -6.45 11.07 7.76
CA PRO A 86 -6.06 11.76 8.99
C PRO A 86 -5.10 10.97 9.90
N LYS A 87 -5.29 9.66 10.00
CA LYS A 87 -4.41 8.79 10.81
C LYS A 87 -2.98 8.69 10.25
N LEU A 88 -2.82 8.77 8.92
CA LEU A 88 -1.52 8.67 8.27
C LEU A 88 -0.81 10.04 8.22
N LEU A 89 -1.55 11.15 8.04
CA LEU A 89 -0.95 12.49 8.10
C LEU A 89 -0.52 12.87 9.53
N GLY A 90 -1.18 12.31 10.55
CA GLY A 90 -0.82 12.47 11.97
C GLY A 90 0.19 11.44 12.47
N LEU A 91 0.58 10.47 11.64
CA LEU A 91 1.32 9.29 12.06
C LEU A 91 2.63 9.59 12.80
N PRO A 92 3.47 10.56 12.38
CA PRO A 92 4.70 10.85 13.11
C PRO A 92 4.44 11.37 14.54
N ASP A 93 3.37 12.14 14.76
CA ASP A 93 3.04 12.65 16.10
C ASP A 93 2.41 11.55 16.96
N MET A 94 1.52 10.76 16.36
CA MET A 94 0.93 9.59 17.01
C MET A 94 2.02 8.64 17.53
N VAL A 95 3.06 8.39 16.74
CA VAL A 95 4.21 7.58 17.15
C VAL A 95 5.00 8.25 18.27
N ARG A 96 5.33 9.55 18.10
CA ARG A 96 6.10 10.32 19.08
C ARG A 96 5.45 10.35 20.46
N HIS A 97 4.13 10.38 20.53
CA HIS A 97 3.39 10.54 21.78
C HIS A 97 2.87 9.22 22.38
N SER A 98 2.73 8.15 21.59
CA SER A 98 2.27 6.86 22.12
C SER A 98 3.40 5.90 22.47
N LEU A 99 4.60 6.06 21.91
CA LEU A 99 5.75 5.18 22.17
C LEU A 99 6.83 5.88 23.00
N THR A 100 7.45 5.12 23.90
CA THR A 100 8.58 5.56 24.73
C THR A 100 9.91 5.04 24.20
N ASN A 101 11.00 5.71 24.58
CA ASN A 101 12.38 5.35 24.20
C ASN A 101 12.58 5.21 22.68
N LEU A 102 12.04 6.17 21.93
CA LEU A 102 12.23 6.23 20.48
C LEU A 102 13.56 6.90 20.14
N PRO A 103 14.31 6.38 19.14
CA PRO A 103 15.38 7.15 18.52
C PRO A 103 14.81 8.40 17.82
N PRO A 104 15.65 9.41 17.54
CA PRO A 104 15.21 10.62 16.84
C PRO A 104 14.42 10.33 15.55
N LEU A 105 13.24 10.94 15.44
CA LEU A 105 12.37 10.80 14.27
C LEU A 105 12.74 11.84 13.20
N LEU A 106 13.07 11.36 12.00
CA LEU A 106 13.18 12.19 10.80
C LEU A 106 11.83 12.19 10.09
N SER A 107 11.11 13.30 10.19
CA SER A 107 9.72 13.40 9.73
C SER A 107 9.49 14.59 8.80
N PRO A 108 10.19 14.62 7.65
CA PRO A 108 10.02 15.69 6.67
C PRO A 108 8.57 15.73 6.17
N THR A 109 8.06 16.92 5.89
CA THR A 109 6.65 17.09 5.50
C THR A 109 6.48 17.26 3.99
N ILE A 110 5.60 16.44 3.40
CA ILE A 110 5.21 16.52 2.00
C ILE A 110 3.74 16.95 1.90
N ASP A 111 3.55 18.13 1.31
CA ASP A 111 2.25 18.72 0.99
C ASP A 111 2.33 19.43 -0.37
N VAL A 112 1.89 18.75 -1.43
CA VAL A 112 1.87 19.32 -2.78
C VAL A 112 0.78 20.38 -2.99
N ASN A 113 -0.16 20.52 -2.05
CA ASN A 113 -1.16 21.58 -2.09
C ASN A 113 -0.60 22.91 -1.56
N ARG A 114 0.49 22.87 -0.78
CA ARG A 114 1.18 24.07 -0.28
C ARG A 114 2.41 24.39 -1.11
N ARG A 115 2.55 25.67 -1.50
CA ARG A 115 3.75 26.16 -2.20
C ARG A 115 4.99 25.95 -1.30
N GLY A 116 6.07 25.44 -1.89
CA GLY A 116 7.34 25.23 -1.18
C GLY A 116 7.39 24.02 -0.23
N ARG A 117 6.33 23.19 -0.13
CA ARG A 117 6.32 21.97 0.71
C ARG A 117 6.18 20.66 -0.08
N GLY A 118 6.60 20.67 -1.35
CA GLY A 118 6.58 19.48 -2.19
C GLY A 118 7.67 18.45 -1.81
N VAL A 119 7.77 17.38 -2.60
CA VAL A 119 8.76 16.30 -2.40
C VAL A 119 10.19 16.82 -2.30
N TRP A 120 10.56 17.82 -3.11
CA TRP A 120 11.90 18.40 -3.07
C TRP A 120 12.21 19.10 -1.74
N ALA A 121 11.21 19.76 -1.13
CA ALA A 121 11.41 20.41 0.17
C ALA A 121 11.68 19.37 1.26
N ALA A 122 10.94 18.26 1.25
CA ALA A 122 11.18 17.14 2.15
C ALA A 122 12.56 16.48 1.95
N VAL A 123 13.01 16.37 0.70
CA VAL A 123 14.35 15.88 0.35
C VAL A 123 15.44 16.81 0.89
N ALA A 124 15.28 18.12 0.69
CA ALA A 124 16.23 19.13 1.17
C ALA A 124 16.27 19.18 2.71
N GLU A 125 15.10 19.12 3.36
CA GLU A 125 14.98 19.03 4.82
C GLU A 125 15.70 17.80 5.37
N THR A 126 15.47 16.63 4.76
CA THR A 126 16.13 15.37 5.16
C THR A 126 17.65 15.45 4.97
N ALA A 127 18.10 16.02 3.85
CA ALA A 127 19.53 16.15 3.59
C ALA A 127 20.21 17.11 4.58
N ALA A 128 19.55 18.21 4.93
CA ALA A 128 20.05 19.16 5.93
C ALA A 128 20.17 18.51 7.32
N LEU A 129 19.16 17.73 7.73
CA LEU A 129 19.17 16.98 8.99
C LEU A 129 20.30 15.94 9.04
N LEU A 130 20.65 15.37 7.89
CA LEU A 130 21.75 14.40 7.74
C LEU A 130 23.10 15.05 7.37
N GLN A 131 23.19 16.39 7.41
CA GLN A 131 24.40 17.16 7.08
C GLN A 131 24.99 16.83 5.69
N ALA A 132 24.13 16.45 4.74
CA ALA A 132 24.52 16.15 3.38
C ALA A 132 24.45 17.39 2.48
N SER A 133 25.38 17.50 1.53
CA SER A 133 25.39 18.62 0.57
C SER A 133 24.21 18.57 -0.39
N SER A 134 23.72 19.74 -0.81
CA SER A 134 22.59 19.87 -1.75
C SER A 134 22.85 19.13 -3.08
N CYS A 135 24.08 19.15 -3.59
CA CYS A 135 24.46 18.41 -4.79
C CYS A 135 24.34 16.89 -4.60
N ARG A 136 24.82 16.38 -3.45
CA ARG A 136 24.69 14.96 -3.11
C ARG A 136 23.22 14.58 -2.99
N ALA A 137 22.42 15.39 -2.28
CA ALA A 137 20.99 15.19 -2.10
C ALA A 137 20.25 15.13 -3.44
N TRP A 138 20.52 16.07 -4.34
CA TRP A 138 19.92 16.09 -5.67
C TRP A 138 20.28 14.86 -6.48
N SER A 139 21.58 14.50 -6.53
CA SER A 139 22.03 13.33 -7.26
C SER A 139 21.45 12.02 -6.72
N ALA A 140 21.37 11.87 -5.39
CA ALA A 140 20.80 10.71 -4.72
C ALA A 140 19.30 10.60 -5.00
N PHE A 141 18.57 11.72 -4.91
CA PHE A 141 17.15 11.76 -5.20
C PHE A 141 16.86 11.44 -6.67
N LEU A 142 17.62 11.98 -7.61
CA LEU A 142 17.44 11.67 -9.04
C LEU A 142 17.65 10.18 -9.34
N ARG A 143 18.68 9.55 -8.76
CA ARG A 143 18.92 8.10 -8.90
C ARG A 143 17.77 7.29 -8.30
N ALA A 144 17.36 7.64 -7.09
CA ALA A 144 16.25 7.00 -6.40
C ALA A 144 14.93 7.15 -7.18
N TRP A 145 14.66 8.32 -7.74
CA TRP A 145 13.48 8.60 -8.55
C TRP A 145 13.44 7.78 -9.83
N ARG A 146 14.57 7.64 -10.54
CA ARG A 146 14.66 6.79 -11.75
C ARG A 146 14.36 5.33 -11.40
N ARG A 147 14.92 4.82 -10.29
CA ARG A 147 14.66 3.45 -9.83
C ARG A 147 13.20 3.26 -9.43
N TRP A 148 12.63 4.21 -8.68
CA TRP A 148 11.21 4.16 -8.30
C TRP A 148 10.28 4.19 -9.52
N ARG A 149 10.61 4.95 -10.57
CA ARG A 149 9.86 4.90 -11.83
C ARG A 149 9.94 3.54 -12.52
N ARG A 150 11.12 2.90 -12.53
CA ARG A 150 11.27 1.53 -13.06
C ARG A 150 10.47 0.53 -12.24
N TRP A 151 10.49 0.67 -10.92
CA TRP A 151 9.68 -0.14 -10.00
C TRP A 151 8.17 -0.04 -10.27
N GLN A 152 7.67 1.17 -10.57
CA GLN A 152 6.28 1.38 -10.98
C GLN A 152 5.97 0.83 -12.38
N GLU A 153 6.97 0.72 -13.25
CA GLU A 153 6.81 0.09 -14.57
C GLU A 153 6.68 -1.43 -14.42
N LEU A 154 7.49 -2.06 -13.57
CA LEU A 154 7.38 -3.48 -13.26
C LEU A 154 5.99 -3.81 -12.68
N GLN A 155 5.45 -2.97 -11.81
CA GLN A 155 4.08 -3.13 -11.33
C GLN A 155 3.05 -3.08 -12.46
N ARG A 156 3.24 -2.21 -13.46
CA ARG A 156 2.35 -2.15 -14.64
C ARG A 156 2.50 -3.35 -15.58
N GLN A 157 3.62 -4.05 -15.52
CA GLN A 157 3.81 -5.37 -16.14
C GLN A 157 3.18 -6.49 -15.29
N GLY A 158 2.63 -6.14 -14.13
CA GLY A 158 1.87 -6.97 -13.21
C GLY A 158 2.70 -7.69 -12.15
N PHE A 159 3.91 -7.23 -11.85
CA PHE A 159 4.65 -7.71 -10.67
C PHE A 159 4.15 -7.03 -9.41
N PHE A 160 4.04 -7.75 -8.30
CA PHE A 160 3.67 -7.13 -7.03
C PHE A 160 4.81 -6.22 -6.50
N PRO A 161 4.50 -5.21 -5.66
CA PRO A 161 5.49 -4.32 -5.03
C PRO A 161 6.75 -4.98 -4.49
N LEU A 162 6.62 -6.13 -3.82
CA LEU A 162 7.73 -6.85 -3.21
C LEU A 162 8.54 -7.62 -4.25
N GLU A 163 7.90 -8.25 -5.23
CA GLU A 163 8.57 -8.94 -6.34
C GLU A 163 9.33 -7.95 -7.23
N ALA A 164 8.67 -6.83 -7.57
CA ALA A 164 9.29 -5.74 -8.33
C ALA A 164 10.52 -5.18 -7.62
N GLN A 165 10.53 -5.24 -6.28
CA GLN A 165 11.68 -4.84 -5.49
C GLN A 165 12.83 -5.86 -5.57
N GLU A 166 12.52 -7.15 -5.49
CA GLU A 166 13.50 -8.25 -5.63
C GLU A 166 14.13 -8.28 -7.03
N LEU A 167 13.33 -8.05 -8.08
CA LEU A 167 13.80 -7.90 -9.46
C LEU A 167 14.80 -6.74 -9.60
N LEU A 168 14.48 -5.60 -8.99
CA LEU A 168 15.40 -4.45 -9.01
C LEU A 168 16.68 -4.69 -8.21
N GLU A 169 16.67 -5.63 -7.27
CA GLU A 169 17.85 -6.04 -6.51
C GLU A 169 18.64 -7.15 -7.21
N GLY A 170 18.15 -7.67 -8.34
CA GLY A 170 18.77 -8.78 -9.06
C GLY A 170 18.65 -10.12 -8.36
N LYS A 171 17.69 -10.25 -7.42
CA LYS A 171 17.47 -11.47 -6.62
C LYS A 171 16.48 -12.45 -7.27
N ALA A 172 15.72 -11.98 -8.26
CA ALA A 172 14.71 -12.77 -8.98
C ALA A 172 14.91 -12.61 -10.50
N GLY A 173 14.52 -13.64 -11.25
CA GLY A 173 14.46 -13.60 -12.71
C GLY A 173 13.12 -13.05 -13.21
N GLU A 174 13.10 -12.47 -14.41
CA GLU A 174 11.89 -11.95 -15.06
C GLU A 174 11.04 -13.08 -15.69
N GLU A 175 10.74 -14.14 -14.93
CA GLU A 175 9.89 -15.23 -15.41
C GLU A 175 8.48 -15.12 -14.83
N LYS A 176 7.57 -14.53 -15.60
CA LYS A 176 6.14 -14.69 -15.34
C LYS A 176 5.66 -16.00 -15.94
N ARG A 177 5.25 -16.94 -15.09
CA ARG A 177 4.50 -18.13 -15.51
C ARG A 177 3.17 -17.69 -16.12
N ARG A 178 3.09 -17.61 -17.45
CA ARG A 178 1.85 -17.34 -18.18
C ARG A 178 1.10 -18.66 -18.33
N ALA A 179 0.15 -18.93 -17.45
CA ALA A 179 -0.73 -20.09 -17.61
C ALA A 179 -1.87 -19.75 -18.58
N GLU A 180 -2.19 -20.69 -19.48
CA GLU A 180 -3.06 -20.47 -20.63
C GLU A 180 -4.57 -20.41 -20.30
N ARG A 181 -4.96 -20.64 -19.03
CA ARG A 181 -6.37 -20.66 -18.57
C ARG A 181 -6.56 -20.09 -17.16
N ARG A 182 -6.11 -18.86 -16.89
CA ARG A 182 -6.36 -18.22 -15.58
C ARG A 182 -7.67 -17.44 -15.57
N LEU A 183 -8.45 -17.59 -14.49
CA LEU A 183 -9.44 -16.58 -14.10
C LEU A 183 -8.71 -15.27 -13.79
N ARG A 184 -9.33 -14.13 -14.05
CA ARG A 184 -8.76 -12.82 -13.74
C ARG A 184 -9.59 -12.13 -12.67
N VAL A 185 -8.96 -11.83 -11.55
CA VAL A 185 -9.63 -11.20 -10.41
C VAL A 185 -8.98 -9.87 -10.06
N GLY A 186 -9.80 -8.83 -9.97
CA GLY A 186 -9.38 -7.52 -9.48
C GLY A 186 -9.33 -7.53 -7.95
N VAL A 187 -8.15 -7.38 -7.36
CA VAL A 187 -7.98 -7.23 -5.91
C VAL A 187 -7.84 -5.75 -5.57
N LEU A 188 -8.87 -5.22 -4.93
CA LEU A 188 -8.98 -3.83 -4.48
C LEU A 188 -8.65 -3.72 -3.00
N GLY A 189 -8.16 -2.55 -2.61
CA GLY A 189 -7.84 -2.22 -1.23
C GLY A 189 -6.68 -1.25 -1.15
N HIS A 190 -6.32 -0.88 0.06
CA HIS A 190 -5.12 -0.11 0.30
C HIS A 190 -3.86 -0.98 0.12
N PRO A 191 -2.71 -0.43 -0.36
CA PRO A 191 -1.50 -1.22 -0.58
C PRO A 191 -1.06 -2.01 0.65
N TYR A 192 -1.17 -1.42 1.83
CA TYR A 192 -0.83 -2.08 3.10
C TYR A 192 -1.81 -3.16 3.56
N ASN A 193 -2.97 -3.28 2.92
CA ASN A 193 -3.89 -4.40 3.10
C ASN A 193 -3.65 -5.47 2.04
N ILE A 194 -3.29 -5.07 0.81
CA ILE A 194 -3.09 -6.02 -0.30
C ILE A 194 -1.75 -6.74 -0.18
N TYR A 195 -0.69 -6.05 0.24
CA TYR A 195 0.69 -6.54 0.14
C TYR A 195 1.31 -6.95 1.48
N ASP A 196 0.59 -6.78 2.59
CA ASP A 196 1.00 -7.30 3.88
C ASP A 196 0.46 -8.73 4.06
N GLY A 197 1.35 -9.70 3.85
CA GLY A 197 1.03 -11.13 3.85
C GLY A 197 0.44 -11.65 5.17
N TYR A 198 0.79 -11.05 6.31
CA TYR A 198 0.22 -11.46 7.58
C TYR A 198 -1.18 -10.89 7.78
N VAL A 199 -1.37 -9.60 7.43
CA VAL A 199 -2.66 -8.91 7.59
C VAL A 199 -3.73 -9.47 6.65
N ASN A 200 -3.34 -9.86 5.43
CA ASN A 200 -4.25 -10.45 4.44
C ASN A 200 -4.25 -11.99 4.42
N MET A 201 -3.46 -12.63 5.29
CA MET A 201 -3.35 -14.10 5.40
C MET A 201 -2.91 -14.79 4.11
N GLY A 202 -1.98 -14.16 3.38
CA GLY A 202 -1.40 -14.69 2.15
C GLY A 202 -2.38 -14.69 0.96
N LEU A 203 -3.39 -13.81 0.97
CA LEU A 203 -4.45 -13.79 -0.05
C LEU A 203 -3.92 -13.82 -1.50
N LEU A 204 -2.90 -13.03 -1.82
CA LEU A 204 -2.34 -13.00 -3.18
C LEU A 204 -1.73 -14.34 -3.57
N GLN A 205 -0.90 -14.92 -2.70
CA GLN A 205 -0.26 -16.21 -2.94
C GLN A 205 -1.31 -17.31 -3.10
N ARG A 206 -2.36 -17.33 -2.26
CA ARG A 206 -3.44 -18.30 -2.34
C ARG A 206 -4.21 -18.21 -3.66
N LEU A 207 -4.51 -17.00 -4.13
CA LEU A 207 -5.15 -16.80 -5.44
C LEU A 207 -4.26 -17.32 -6.58
N GLU A 208 -2.95 -17.11 -6.50
CA GLU A 208 -2.02 -17.64 -7.50
C GLU A 208 -1.92 -19.16 -7.48
N GLU A 209 -1.93 -19.78 -6.29
CA GLU A 209 -1.99 -21.24 -6.08
C GLU A 209 -3.28 -21.84 -6.66
N MET A 210 -4.40 -21.11 -6.58
CA MET A 210 -5.68 -21.46 -7.21
C MET A 210 -5.70 -21.18 -8.73
N GLY A 211 -4.58 -20.76 -9.33
CA GLY A 211 -4.50 -20.48 -10.76
C GLY A 211 -5.19 -19.20 -11.20
N VAL A 212 -5.46 -18.27 -10.29
CA VAL A 212 -6.06 -16.96 -10.59
C VAL A 212 -4.97 -15.94 -10.93
N GLU A 213 -5.17 -15.18 -12.00
CA GLU A 213 -4.37 -14.01 -12.36
C GLU A 213 -4.94 -12.78 -11.63
N VAL A 214 -4.13 -12.16 -10.77
CA VAL A 214 -4.55 -11.03 -9.96
C VAL A 214 -4.21 -9.70 -10.66
N GLN A 215 -5.18 -8.78 -10.68
CA GLN A 215 -4.95 -7.38 -11.04
C GLN A 215 -5.17 -6.46 -9.84
N THR A 216 -4.24 -5.56 -9.58
CA THR A 216 -4.32 -4.58 -8.48
C THR A 216 -4.33 -3.14 -9.03
N PRO A 217 -4.75 -2.14 -8.24
CA PRO A 217 -4.72 -0.74 -8.66
C PRO A 217 -3.35 -0.27 -9.17
N GLU A 218 -2.25 -0.74 -8.58
CA GLU A 218 -0.89 -0.34 -8.95
C GLU A 218 -0.48 -0.81 -10.35
N MET A 219 -1.15 -1.83 -10.89
CA MET A 219 -0.92 -2.33 -12.24
C MET A 219 -1.55 -1.43 -13.31
N LEU A 220 -2.47 -0.54 -12.92
CA LEU A 220 -3.15 0.34 -13.85
C LEU A 220 -2.34 1.63 -14.10
N PRO A 221 -2.37 2.19 -15.32
CA PRO A 221 -1.81 3.50 -15.58
C PRO A 221 -2.49 4.57 -14.71
N PRO A 222 -1.75 5.51 -14.10
CA PRO A 222 -2.34 6.57 -13.28
C PRO A 222 -3.37 7.43 -14.02
N LYS A 223 -3.21 7.58 -15.35
CA LYS A 223 -4.18 8.27 -16.20
C LYS A 223 -5.53 7.54 -16.26
N THR A 224 -5.52 6.21 -16.31
CA THR A 224 -6.72 5.37 -16.30
C THR A 224 -7.47 5.56 -14.99
N ILE A 225 -6.79 5.39 -13.86
CA ILE A 225 -7.36 5.62 -12.52
C ILE A 225 -7.98 7.01 -12.42
N ALA A 226 -7.25 8.05 -12.84
CA ALA A 226 -7.75 9.43 -12.77
C ALA A 226 -8.97 9.66 -13.67
N CYS A 227 -9.02 9.06 -14.86
CA CYS A 227 -10.16 9.14 -15.78
C CYS A 227 -11.42 8.53 -15.15
N TYR A 228 -11.30 7.33 -14.59
CA TYR A 228 -12.44 6.64 -13.98
C TYR A 228 -12.87 7.26 -12.64
N ALA A 229 -11.93 7.74 -11.82
CA ALA A 229 -12.24 8.43 -10.56
C ALA A 229 -13.04 9.73 -10.79
N ARG A 230 -12.83 10.42 -11.92
CA ARG A 230 -13.58 11.61 -12.33
C ARG A 230 -15.03 11.36 -12.73
N ARG A 231 -15.41 10.10 -12.98
CA ARG A 231 -16.80 9.74 -13.34
C ARG A 231 -17.74 9.75 -12.13
N LEU A 232 -17.21 9.89 -10.92
CA LEU A 232 -18.01 10.03 -9.71
C LEU A 232 -18.63 11.43 -9.64
N PRO A 233 -19.87 11.58 -9.13
CA PRO A 233 -20.52 12.88 -8.98
C PRO A 233 -19.70 13.87 -8.15
N LYS A 234 -18.92 13.36 -7.20
CA LYS A 234 -17.99 14.13 -6.39
C LYS A 234 -16.66 13.40 -6.33
N GLU A 235 -15.58 14.08 -6.70
CA GLU A 235 -14.24 13.53 -6.53
C GLU A 235 -13.96 13.32 -5.04
N LEU A 236 -13.52 12.12 -4.69
CA LEU A 236 -12.96 11.89 -3.37
C LEU A 236 -11.68 12.69 -3.18
N PHE A 237 -11.47 13.16 -1.97
CA PHE A 237 -10.26 13.88 -1.59
C PHE A 237 -9.20 12.94 -0.99
N TRP A 238 -9.50 11.68 -0.65
CA TRP A 238 -8.48 10.74 -0.20
C TRP A 238 -7.73 10.10 -1.37
N THR A 239 -6.41 10.27 -1.40
CA THR A 239 -5.54 9.80 -2.49
C THR A 239 -5.69 8.31 -2.75
N LEU A 240 -5.60 7.49 -1.69
CA LEU A 240 -5.70 6.04 -1.83
C LEU A 240 -7.13 5.59 -2.19
N GLY A 241 -8.15 6.22 -1.59
CA GLY A 241 -9.55 5.97 -1.94
C GLY A 241 -9.90 6.32 -3.39
N ARG A 242 -9.30 7.38 -3.95
CA ARG A 242 -9.41 7.70 -5.39
C ARG A 242 -8.80 6.59 -6.25
N SER A 243 -7.68 6.02 -5.82
CA SER A 243 -7.02 4.90 -6.52
C SER A 243 -7.93 3.68 -6.57
N VAL A 244 -8.46 3.28 -5.41
CA VAL A 244 -9.38 2.14 -5.27
C VAL A 244 -10.64 2.34 -6.11
N LEU A 245 -11.31 3.51 -6.03
CA LEU A 245 -12.53 3.74 -6.81
C LEU A 245 -12.28 3.84 -8.32
N GLY A 246 -11.16 4.46 -8.72
CA GLY A 246 -10.77 4.53 -10.12
C GLY A 246 -10.50 3.15 -10.71
N ALA A 247 -9.75 2.32 -9.98
CA ALA A 247 -9.48 0.93 -10.35
C ALA A 247 -10.77 0.09 -10.37
N ALA A 248 -11.60 0.15 -9.33
CA ALA A 248 -12.87 -0.55 -9.27
C ALA A 248 -13.76 -0.22 -10.46
N SER A 249 -13.90 1.07 -10.77
CA SER A 249 -14.73 1.53 -11.89
C SER A 249 -14.20 1.08 -13.25
N HIS A 250 -12.88 0.92 -13.38
CA HIS A 250 -12.26 0.33 -14.56
C HIS A 250 -12.53 -1.17 -14.65
N PHE A 251 -12.29 -1.92 -13.57
CA PHE A 251 -12.51 -3.37 -13.51
C PHE A 251 -13.96 -3.76 -13.78
N PHE A 252 -14.95 -3.01 -13.27
CA PHE A 252 -16.37 -3.25 -13.61
C PHE A 252 -16.70 -3.09 -15.11
N THR A 253 -15.85 -2.43 -15.88
CA THR A 253 -16.06 -2.21 -17.32
C THR A 253 -15.12 -3.04 -18.19
N ASP A 254 -14.16 -3.73 -17.58
CA ASP A 254 -13.18 -4.54 -18.30
C ASP A 254 -13.75 -5.96 -18.48
N PRO A 255 -14.04 -6.41 -19.72
CA PRO A 255 -14.54 -7.76 -19.97
C PRO A 255 -13.50 -8.85 -19.65
N GLY A 256 -12.24 -8.48 -19.45
CA GLY A 256 -11.18 -9.39 -19.03
C GLY A 256 -11.11 -9.64 -17.53
N ILE A 257 -11.99 -9.05 -16.70
CA ILE A 257 -12.05 -9.29 -15.25
C ILE A 257 -13.30 -10.10 -14.92
N ASP A 258 -13.09 -11.29 -14.34
CA ASP A 258 -14.15 -12.23 -14.00
C ASP A 258 -14.83 -11.88 -12.65
N GLY A 259 -14.10 -11.22 -11.74
CA GLY A 259 -14.63 -10.83 -10.45
C GLY A 259 -13.73 -9.84 -9.70
N ILE A 260 -14.26 -9.25 -8.63
CA ILE A 260 -13.54 -8.30 -7.78
C ILE A 260 -13.57 -8.75 -6.32
N ILE A 261 -12.41 -8.73 -5.66
CA ILE A 261 -12.26 -8.89 -4.22
C ILE A 261 -11.82 -7.54 -3.65
N HIS A 262 -12.54 -7.02 -2.66
CA HIS A 262 -12.19 -5.76 -2.00
C HIS A 262 -11.79 -6.01 -0.54
N LEU A 263 -10.54 -5.69 -0.20
CA LEU A 263 -9.99 -5.74 1.14
C LEU A 263 -10.12 -4.39 1.83
N ILE A 264 -10.86 -4.38 2.94
CA ILE A 264 -10.97 -3.23 3.84
C ILE A 264 -10.47 -3.60 5.23
N SER A 265 -10.02 -2.62 6.02
CA SER A 265 -9.65 -2.86 7.42
C SER A 265 -10.71 -2.35 8.37
N PHE A 266 -10.95 -3.10 9.44
CA PHE A 266 -11.76 -2.63 10.55
C PHE A 266 -11.16 -1.34 11.15
N GLY A 267 -12.05 -0.42 11.55
CA GLY A 267 -11.67 0.90 12.09
C GLY A 267 -11.11 1.90 11.05
N CYS A 268 -11.12 1.56 9.75
CA CYS A 268 -10.67 2.46 8.68
C CYS A 268 -11.84 3.29 8.12
N GLY A 269 -11.91 4.57 8.52
CA GLY A 269 -12.97 5.50 8.08
C GLY A 269 -13.03 5.74 6.57
N PRO A 270 -11.91 5.97 5.86
CA PRO A 270 -11.93 6.08 4.40
C PRO A 270 -12.45 4.81 3.71
N ASP A 271 -12.09 3.62 4.22
CA ASP A 271 -12.53 2.35 3.65
C ASP A 271 -14.02 2.11 3.85
N SER A 272 -14.62 2.55 4.96
CA SER A 272 -16.07 2.40 5.15
C SER A 272 -16.87 3.18 4.11
N LEU A 273 -16.39 4.36 3.69
CA LEU A 273 -17.02 5.11 2.61
C LEU A 273 -16.72 4.51 1.23
N VAL A 274 -15.44 4.23 0.95
CA VAL A 274 -15.00 3.71 -0.35
C VAL A 274 -15.59 2.33 -0.62
N GLY A 275 -15.60 1.46 0.39
CA GLY A 275 -16.21 0.13 0.38
C GLY A 275 -17.67 0.18 -0.04
N GLU A 276 -18.47 0.99 0.65
CA GLU A 276 -19.89 1.18 0.33
C GLU A 276 -20.12 1.68 -1.10
N LEU A 277 -19.28 2.61 -1.58
CA LEU A 277 -19.39 3.13 -2.95
C LEU A 277 -19.07 2.07 -4.00
N VAL A 278 -18.04 1.24 -3.78
CA VAL A 278 -17.69 0.12 -4.67
C VAL A 278 -18.81 -0.92 -4.65
N GLU A 279 -19.28 -1.30 -3.47
CA GLU A 279 -20.30 -2.34 -3.30
C GLU A 279 -21.64 -1.94 -3.94
N ARG A 280 -22.09 -0.70 -3.74
CA ARG A 280 -23.29 -0.18 -4.43
C ARG A 280 -23.16 -0.24 -5.94
N ARG A 281 -21.97 0.02 -6.47
CA ARG A 281 -21.71 -0.06 -7.91
C ARG A 281 -21.77 -1.51 -8.40
N ALA A 282 -21.17 -2.44 -7.64
CA ALA A 282 -21.26 -3.88 -7.93
C ALA A 282 -22.72 -4.35 -7.97
N ARG A 283 -23.54 -3.98 -6.97
CA ARG A 283 -24.97 -4.36 -6.89
C ARG A 283 -25.81 -3.82 -8.05
N ARG A 284 -25.47 -2.64 -8.59
CA ARG A 284 -26.16 -2.06 -9.76
C ARG A 284 -25.78 -2.76 -11.08
N GLY A 285 -24.54 -3.24 -11.19
CA GLY A 285 -24.11 -4.08 -12.29
C GLY A 285 -24.69 -5.47 -12.12
N GLN A 286 -25.89 -5.71 -12.66
CA GLN A 286 -26.61 -6.96 -12.48
C GLN A 286 -25.69 -8.18 -12.66
N GLY A 287 -25.43 -8.87 -11.55
CA GLY A 287 -24.73 -10.14 -11.54
C GLY A 287 -23.20 -10.09 -11.50
N PHE A 288 -22.50 -8.94 -11.45
CA PHE A 288 -21.03 -8.95 -11.41
C PHE A 288 -20.49 -9.56 -10.08
N PRO A 289 -19.61 -10.58 -10.11
CA PRO A 289 -19.07 -11.20 -8.89
C PRO A 289 -18.23 -10.22 -8.06
N PHE A 290 -18.65 -10.00 -6.82
CA PHE A 290 -17.98 -9.08 -5.89
C PHE A 290 -17.92 -9.69 -4.49
N LEU A 291 -16.73 -9.69 -3.89
CA LEU A 291 -16.48 -10.15 -2.52
C LEU A 291 -15.85 -9.03 -1.69
N LEU A 292 -16.52 -8.62 -0.60
CA LEU A 292 -15.94 -7.72 0.39
C LEU A 292 -15.35 -8.51 1.56
N LEU A 293 -14.07 -8.31 1.82
CA LEU A 293 -13.32 -8.92 2.92
C LEU A 293 -12.88 -7.83 3.91
N THR A 294 -13.39 -7.93 5.13
CA THR A 294 -13.00 -7.04 6.24
C THR A 294 -11.92 -7.72 7.06
N LEU A 295 -10.75 -7.08 7.14
CA LEU A 295 -9.61 -7.53 7.91
C LEU A 295 -9.68 -6.94 9.32
N ASP A 296 -9.64 -7.80 10.33
CA ASP A 296 -9.70 -7.45 11.75
C ASP A 296 -8.66 -8.23 12.56
N GLU A 297 -8.37 -7.76 13.77
CA GLU A 297 -7.42 -8.33 14.73
C GLU A 297 -7.78 -9.75 15.15
N HIS A 298 -9.08 -10.06 15.19
CA HIS A 298 -9.62 -11.35 15.56
C HIS A 298 -10.02 -12.20 14.36
N SER A 299 -9.76 -11.74 13.14
CA SER A 299 -10.13 -12.48 11.94
C SER A 299 -9.39 -13.82 11.90
N GLY A 300 -10.16 -14.91 11.86
CA GLY A 300 -9.63 -16.26 11.75
C GLY A 300 -9.27 -16.59 10.31
N GLU A 301 -8.08 -17.15 10.11
CA GLU A 301 -7.55 -17.54 8.80
C GLU A 301 -8.47 -18.49 8.03
N ALA A 302 -9.03 -19.49 8.71
CA ALA A 302 -9.92 -20.48 8.09
C ALA A 302 -11.18 -19.85 7.45
N GLY A 303 -11.75 -18.81 8.09
CA GLY A 303 -12.97 -18.15 7.61
C GLY A 303 -12.72 -17.29 6.37
N LEU A 304 -11.54 -16.68 6.26
CA LEU A 304 -11.14 -15.92 5.08
C LEU A 304 -10.85 -16.84 3.89
N ILE A 305 -10.13 -17.95 4.13
CA ILE A 305 -9.80 -18.94 3.09
C ILE A 305 -11.06 -19.55 2.49
N THR A 306 -11.99 -20.04 3.32
CA THR A 306 -13.22 -20.68 2.83
C THR A 306 -14.04 -19.74 1.93
N ARG A 307 -14.05 -18.44 2.24
CA ARG A 307 -14.75 -17.43 1.43
C ARG A 307 -14.05 -17.13 0.12
N LEU A 308 -12.72 -17.19 0.08
CA LEU A 308 -11.93 -17.06 -1.13
C LEU A 308 -12.14 -18.26 -2.05
N GLU A 309 -12.08 -19.48 -1.50
CA GLU A 309 -12.34 -20.73 -2.21
C GLU A 309 -13.73 -20.71 -2.86
N ALA A 310 -14.78 -20.48 -2.06
CA ALA A 310 -16.15 -20.40 -2.56
C ALA A 310 -16.35 -19.30 -3.61
N PHE A 311 -15.59 -18.19 -3.53
CA PHE A 311 -15.66 -17.13 -4.52
C PHE A 311 -15.05 -17.56 -5.85
N VAL A 312 -13.86 -18.19 -5.84
CA VAL A 312 -13.22 -18.69 -7.06
C VAL A 312 -14.07 -19.79 -7.70
N ASP A 313 -14.60 -20.73 -6.92
CA ASP A 313 -15.50 -21.78 -7.41
C ASP A 313 -16.73 -21.18 -8.14
N THR A 314 -17.27 -20.09 -7.60
CA THR A 314 -18.39 -19.36 -8.21
C THR A 314 -17.99 -18.74 -9.56
N LEU A 315 -16.75 -18.25 -9.69
CA LEU A 315 -16.23 -17.69 -10.95
C LEU A 315 -16.01 -18.79 -11.99
N GLU A 316 -15.43 -19.92 -11.60
CA GLU A 316 -15.21 -21.07 -12.47
C GLU A 316 -16.53 -21.59 -13.03
N TRP A 317 -17.55 -21.75 -12.17
CA TRP A 317 -18.87 -22.21 -12.59
C TRP A 317 -19.55 -21.26 -13.58
N ARG A 318 -19.34 -19.95 -13.44
CA ARG A 318 -19.88 -18.94 -14.36
C ARG A 318 -19.17 -18.93 -15.71
N ARG A 319 -17.87 -19.24 -15.74
CA ARG A 319 -17.07 -19.29 -16.97
C ARG A 319 -17.27 -20.59 -17.74
N GLY A 320 -17.66 -21.66 -17.06
CA GLY A 320 -18.05 -22.94 -17.67
C GLY A 320 -19.47 -22.97 -18.26
N ARG A 321 -20.27 -21.91 -18.06
CA ARG A 321 -21.57 -21.68 -18.72
C ARG A 321 -21.39 -20.91 -20.01
#